data_AF-A0A3D0S4W5-F1
#
_entry.id   AF-A0A3D0S4W5-F1
#
_cell.length_a   1.000
_cell.length_b   1.000
_cell.length_c   1.000
_cell.angle_alpha   90.00
_cell.angle_beta   90.00
_cell.angle_gamma   90.00
#
_symmetry.space_group_name_H-M   'P 1'
#
loop_
_entity.id
_entity.type
_entity.pdbx_description
1 polymer ?
#
loop_
_entity_poly.entity_id
_entity_poly.type
_entity_poly.pdbx_seq_one_letter_code
_entity_poly.pdbx_strand_id
1 'polypeptide(L)' 'MRTQVAIVGAGPAGLLLAHLLAADGVESIVVESRSEEYVAARIRAGILEQ' A
#
# COMPACT_ATOMS: atom_id res chain seq x y z
N MET A 1 -9.18 12.78 9.43
CA MET A 1 -7.77 12.39 9.26
C MET A 1 -7.15 13.32 8.23
N ARG A 2 -5.88 13.70 8.38
CA ARG A 2 -5.13 14.53 7.42
C ARG A 2 -3.77 13.86 7.21
N THR A 3 -3.31 13.84 5.97
CA THR A 3 -2.00 13.30 5.57
C THR A 3 -1.48 14.12 4.40
N GLN A 4 -0.19 14.00 4.06
CA GLN A 4 0.37 14.69 2.89
C GLN A 4 -0.02 13.99 1.59
N VAL A 5 -0.06 12.65 1.59
CA VAL A 5 -0.41 11.85 0.40
C VAL A 5 -1.46 10.79 0.76
N ALA A 6 -2.59 10.80 0.06
CA ALA A 6 -3.55 9.70 0.09
C ALA A 6 -3.32 8.78 -1.12
N ILE A 7 -3.13 7.48 -0.86
CA ILE A 7 -2.93 6.45 -1.88
C ILE A 7 -4.19 5.59 -1.95
N VAL A 8 -4.79 5.50 -3.14
CA VAL A 8 -5.99 4.66 -3.36
C VAL A 8 -5.58 3.36 -4.03
N GLY A 9 -5.75 2.25 -3.31
CA GLY A 9 -5.43 0.89 -3.73
C GLY A 9 -4.23 0.28 -3.00
N ALA A 10 -4.44 -0.83 -2.30
CA ALA A 10 -3.38 -1.57 -1.58
C ALA A 10 -2.74 -2.67 -2.46
N GLY A 11 -2.56 -2.37 -3.75
CA GLY A 11 -1.81 -3.23 -4.66
C GLY A 11 -0.29 -3.06 -4.53
N PRO A 12 0.51 -3.82 -5.30
CA PRO A 12 1.97 -3.72 -5.27
C PRO A 12 2.47 -2.29 -5.49
N ALA A 13 1.89 -1.58 -6.47
CA ALA A 13 2.29 -0.21 -6.77
C ALA A 13 1.97 0.76 -5.62
N GLY A 14 0.79 0.63 -4.99
CA GLY A 14 0.38 1.49 -3.88
C GLY A 14 1.21 1.24 -2.63
N LEU A 15 1.48 -0.03 -2.32
CA LEU A 15 2.33 -0.41 -1.19
C LEU A 15 3.80 -0.04 -1.41
N LEU A 16 4.33 -0.24 -2.62
CA LEU A 16 5.68 0.22 -2.98
C LEU A 16 5.80 1.73 -2.86
N LEU A 17 4.82 2.48 -3.36
CA LEU A 17 4.79 3.94 -3.21
C LEU A 17 4.77 4.36 -1.74
N ALA A 18 3.94 3.72 -0.90
CA ALA A 18 3.91 4.00 0.53
C ALA A 18 5.27 3.75 1.20
N HIS A 19 5.97 2.68 0.83
CA HIS A 19 7.33 2.40 1.32
C HIS A 19 8.34 3.45 0.89
N LEU A 20 8.32 3.90 -0.37
CA LEU A 20 9.22 4.94 -0.86
C LEU A 20 8.96 6.30 -0.18
N LEU A 21 7.69 6.69 -0.06
CA LEU A 21 7.31 7.92 0.65
C LEU A 21 7.74 7.89 2.11
N ALA A 22 7.61 6.74 2.79
CA ALA A 22 8.10 6.58 4.15
C ALA A 22 9.63 6.72 4.25
N ALA A 23 10.38 6.17 3.28
CA ALA A 23 11.84 6.31 3.23
C ALA A 23 12.29 7.78 3.05
N ASP A 24 11.48 8.57 2.34
CA ASP A 24 11.72 10.01 2.11
C ASP A 24 11.09 10.91 3.20
N GLY A 25 10.52 10.33 4.26
CA GLY A 25 9.90 11.08 5.36
C GLY A 25 8.57 11.76 5.03
N VAL A 26 7.89 11.33 3.95
CA VAL A 26 6.59 11.83 3.52
C VAL A 26 5.47 11.00 4.15
N GLU A 27 4.62 11.66 4.92
CA GLU A 27 3.46 11.03 5.55
C GLU A 27 2.42 10.62 4.48
N SER A 28 2.01 9.35 4.51
CA SER A 28 0.99 8.85 3.59
C SER A 28 -0.01 7.91 4.26
N ILE A 29 -1.21 7.81 3.69
CA ILE A 29 -2.25 6.85 4.09
C ILE A 29 -2.68 6.06 2.85
N VAL A 30 -2.72 4.73 2.96
CA VAL A 30 -3.26 3.83 1.93
C VAL A 30 -4.71 3.48 2.27
N VAL A 31 -5.60 3.59 1.30
CA VAL A 31 -7.02 3.21 1.42
C VAL A 31 -7.34 2.14 0.39
N GLU A 32 -7.96 1.05 0.84
CA GLU A 32 -8.42 -0.05 -0.02
C GLU A 32 -9.88 -0.37 0.28
N SER A 33 -10.62 -0.64 -0.79
CA SER A 33 -12.05 -0.99 -0.77
C SER A 33 -12.30 -2.46 -0.45
N ARG A 34 -11.27 -3.30 -0.59
CA ARG A 34 -11.27 -4.72 -0.30
C ARG A 34 -10.70 -4.99 1.10
N SER A 35 -11.05 -6.16 1.64
CA SER A 35 -10.51 -6.58 2.94
C SER A 35 -9.02 -6.88 2.84
N GLU A 36 -8.35 -6.84 3.98
CA GLU A 36 -6.93 -7.18 4.09
C GLU A 36 -6.67 -8.61 3.61
N GLU A 37 -7.55 -9.57 3.92
CA GLU A 37 -7.43 -10.96 3.48
C GLU A 37 -7.50 -11.07 1.95
N TYR A 38 -8.40 -10.30 1.31
CA TYR A 38 -8.48 -10.26 -0.15
C TYR A 38 -7.18 -9.74 -0.77
N VAL A 39 -6.58 -8.72 -0.15
CA VAL A 39 -5.33 -8.12 -0.62
C VAL A 39 -4.16 -9.09 -0.44
N ALA A 40 -4.02 -9.67 0.76
CA ALA A 40 -2.95 -10.59 1.12
C ALA A 40 -2.98 -11.89 0.29
N ALA A 41 -4.17 -12.37 -0.09
CA ALA A 41 -4.33 -13.55 -0.94
C ALA A 41 -3.87 -13.33 -2.39
N ARG A 42 -3.59 -12.10 -2.82
CA ARG A 42 -3.13 -11.85 -4.19
C ARG A 42 -1.62 -12.00 -4.31
N ILE A 43 -1.22 -12.73 -5.35
CA ILE A 43 0.16 -13.00 -5.78
C ILE A 43 1.03 -11.74 -5.94
N ARG A 44 0.40 -10.57 -6.00
CA ARG A 44 1.08 -9.30 -6.29
C ARG A 44 1.11 -8.34 -5.11
N ALA A 45 0.73 -8.72 -3.89
CA ALA A 45 0.84 -7.83 -2.72
C ALA A 45 2.27 -7.71 -2.15
N GLY A 46 3.27 -7.56 -3.02
CA GLY A 46 4.63 -7.17 -2.61
C GLY A 46 5.72 -8.20 -2.88
N ILE A 47 5.52 -9.49 -2.60
CA ILE A 47 6.36 -10.65 -3.01
C ILE A 47 5.56 -11.92 -2.62
N LEU A 48 5.38 -12.85 -3.56
CA LEU A 48 5.12 -14.26 -3.23
C LEU A 48 6.33 -15.06 -3.70
N GLU A 49 7.19 -15.44 -2.78
CA GLU A 49 8.07 -16.60 -2.99
C GLU A 49 7.63 -17.69 -2.00
N GLN A 50 7.60 -18.93 -2.50
CA GLN A 50 7.35 -20.13 -1.69
C GLN A 50 8.50 -20.38 -0.73
#